data_AF-B3QWM8-F1
#
_entry.id   AF-B3QWM8-F1
#
_cell.length_a   1.000
_cell.length_b   1.000
_cell.length_c   1.000
_cell.angle_alpha   90.00
_cell.angle_beta   90.00
_cell.angle_gamma   90.00
#
_symmetry.space_group_name_H-M   'P 1'
#
loop_
_entity.id
_entity.type
_entity.pdbx_description
1 polymer ?
#
loop_
_entity_poly.entity_id
_entity_poly.type
_entity_poly.pdbx_seq_one_letter_code
_entity_poly.pdbx_strand_id
1 'polypeptide(L)'
;MAKYLSAPLMDEDFRRNLEAEEELDLIFDEQEAKYLKQIADEKKGREKAEKEKEALAIKLAKQMKKFGASTDEIAKETGLSLKTIQKL
;
A
#
# COMPACT_ATOMS: atom_id res chain seq x y z
N MET A 1 7.89 59.50 -23.56
CA MET A 1 7.59 58.07 -23.82
C MET A 1 8.27 57.25 -22.73
N ALA A 2 7.49 56.45 -22.02
CA ALA A 2 7.86 55.74 -20.82
C ALA A 2 8.93 54.64 -21.03
N LYS A 3 10.14 54.80 -20.48
CA LYS A 3 11.21 53.78 -20.48
C LYS A 3 10.88 52.50 -19.67
N TYR A 4 9.73 52.46 -19.00
CA TYR A 4 9.28 51.35 -18.18
C TYR A 4 8.50 50.27 -18.96
N LEU A 5 8.25 50.48 -20.26
CA LEU A 5 7.64 49.48 -21.16
C LEU A 5 8.68 48.70 -21.98
N SER A 6 9.98 48.89 -21.72
CA SER A 6 11.08 48.20 -22.44
C SER A 6 11.80 47.15 -21.60
N ALA A 7 11.21 46.70 -20.48
CA ALA A 7 11.67 45.48 -19.81
C ALA A 7 11.21 44.28 -20.65
N PRO A 8 12.09 43.31 -20.98
CA PRO A 8 11.65 42.08 -21.62
C PRO A 8 10.59 41.43 -20.75
N LEU A 9 9.52 40.89 -21.35
CA LEU A 9 8.41 40.23 -20.65
C LEU A 9 8.83 38.98 -19.81
N MET A 10 10.14 38.71 -19.73
CA MET A 10 10.80 37.55 -19.12
C MET A 10 12.19 37.99 -18.65
N ASP A 11 12.28 38.58 -17.47
CA ASP A 11 13.56 38.85 -16.80
C ASP A 11 14.24 37.52 -16.41
N GLU A 12 15.57 37.48 -16.34
CA GLU A 12 16.34 36.26 -16.05
C GLU A 12 15.91 35.58 -14.73
N ASP A 13 15.52 36.37 -13.73
CA ASP A 13 15.01 35.86 -12.45
C ASP A 13 13.67 35.11 -12.62
N PHE A 14 12.80 35.56 -13.53
CA PHE A 14 11.54 34.87 -13.82
C PHE A 14 11.79 33.54 -14.52
N ARG A 15 12.75 33.49 -15.46
CA ARG A 15 13.13 32.23 -16.13
C ARG A 15 13.72 31.22 -15.14
N ARG A 16 14.63 31.67 -14.27
CA ARG A 16 15.22 30.81 -13.22
C ARG A 16 14.17 30.27 -12.25
N ASN A 17 13.20 31.11 -11.88
CA ASN A 17 12.11 30.68 -11.00
C ASN A 17 11.19 29.68 -11.71
N LEU A 18 10.87 29.89 -12.99
CA LEU A 18 10.07 28.95 -13.77
C LEU A 18 10.78 27.59 -13.92
N GLU A 19 12.08 27.59 -14.22
CA GLU A 19 12.88 26.36 -14.27
C GLU A 19 12.92 25.65 -12.91
N ALA A 20 13.05 26.41 -11.81
CA ALA A 20 13.03 25.84 -10.46
C ALA A 20 11.65 25.26 -10.08
N GLU A 21 10.55 25.89 -10.52
CA GLU A 21 9.20 25.35 -10.33
C GLU A 21 9.01 24.04 -11.12
N GLU A 22 9.47 23.99 -12.37
CA GLU A 22 9.45 22.77 -13.18
C GLU A 22 10.29 21.64 -12.56
N GLU A 23 11.48 21.96 -12.04
CA GLU A 23 12.31 20.99 -11.30
C GLU A 23 11.62 20.49 -10.02
N LEU A 24 10.94 21.37 -9.29
CA LEU A 24 10.18 20.99 -8.09
C LEU A 24 9.03 20.04 -8.45
N ASP A 25 8.26 20.34 -9.50
CA ASP A 25 7.16 19.49 -9.95
C ASP A 25 7.67 18.08 -10.32
N LEU A 26 8.79 17.99 -11.05
CA LEU A 26 9.41 16.70 -11.37
C LEU A 26 9.80 15.91 -10.11
N ILE A 27 10.37 16.58 -9.11
CA ILE A 27 10.73 15.94 -7.83
C ILE A 27 9.47 15.43 -7.12
N PHE A 28 8.39 16.21 -7.12
CA PHE A 28 7.12 15.82 -6.51
C PHE A 28 6.50 14.63 -7.21
N ASP A 29 6.46 14.63 -8.55
CA ASP A 29 5.94 13.51 -9.34
C ASP A 29 6.73 12.21 -9.09
N GLU A 30 8.06 12.29 -9.04
CA GLU A 30 8.91 11.15 -8.74
C GLU A 30 8.68 10.60 -7.31
N GLN A 31 8.56 11.50 -6.33
CA GLN A 31 8.26 11.13 -4.95
C GLN A 31 6.88 10.49 -4.84
N GLU A 32 5.86 11.08 -5.46
CA GLU A 32 4.49 10.56 -5.46
C GLU A 32 4.44 9.17 -6.06
N ALA A 33 5.04 8.96 -7.24
CA ALA A 33 5.11 7.67 -7.88
C ALA A 33 5.79 6.61 -6.99
N LYS A 34 6.87 6.98 -6.29
CA LYS A 34 7.57 6.11 -5.35
C LYS A 34 6.68 5.73 -4.16
N TYR A 35 5.98 6.68 -3.56
CA TYR A 35 5.08 6.41 -2.43
C TYR A 35 3.88 5.56 -2.84
N LEU A 36 3.26 5.85 -3.98
CA LEU A 36 2.16 5.05 -4.51
C LEU A 36 2.58 3.59 -4.74
N LYS A 37 3.80 3.38 -5.27
CA LYS A 37 4.36 2.04 -5.44
C LYS A 37 4.56 1.33 -4.10
N GLN A 38 5.12 2.01 -3.09
CA GLN A 38 5.31 1.43 -1.76
C GLN A 38 3.98 1.03 -1.11
N ILE A 39 2.95 1.87 -1.22
CA ILE A 39 1.60 1.55 -0.70
C ILE A 39 1.02 0.33 -1.42
N ALA A 40 1.17 0.25 -2.74
CA ALA A 40 0.69 -0.88 -3.52
C ALA A 40 1.40 -2.19 -3.14
N ASP A 41 2.72 -2.15 -2.96
CA ASP A 41 3.52 -3.30 -2.56
C ASP A 41 3.21 -3.74 -1.12
N GLU A 42 2.98 -2.79 -0.20
CA GLU A 42 2.58 -3.09 1.17
C GLU A 42 1.18 -3.73 1.22
N LYS A 43 0.20 -3.20 0.45
CA LYS A 43 -1.13 -3.81 0.33
C LYS A 43 -1.04 -5.24 -0.19
N LYS A 44 -0.27 -5.47 -1.27
CA LYS A 44 -0.04 -6.83 -1.80
C LYS A 44 0.64 -7.75 -0.78
N GLY A 45 1.60 -7.23 -0.02
CA GLY A 45 2.27 -7.97 1.05
C GLY A 45 1.30 -8.38 2.17
N ARG A 46 0.45 -7.45 2.61
CA ARG A 46 -0.57 -7.72 3.64
C ARG A 46 -1.60 -8.74 3.15
N GLU A 47 -2.12 -8.61 1.93
CA GLU A 47 -3.06 -9.59 1.38
C GLU A 47 -2.46 -11.00 1.25
N LYS A 48 -1.19 -11.11 0.83
CA LYS A 48 -0.49 -12.40 0.79
C LYS A 48 -0.29 -12.97 2.19
N ALA A 49 0.16 -12.16 3.13
CA ALA A 49 0.36 -12.59 4.52
C ALA A 49 -0.96 -13.03 5.18
N GLU A 50 -2.06 -12.35 4.92
CA GLU A 50 -3.39 -12.75 5.40
C GLU A 50 -3.83 -14.09 4.79
N LYS A 51 -3.68 -14.26 3.47
CA LYS A 51 -3.99 -15.53 2.80
C LYS A 51 -3.14 -16.69 3.31
N GLU A 52 -1.86 -16.45 3.57
CA GLU A 52 -0.95 -17.46 4.13
C GLU A 52 -1.33 -17.82 5.57
N LYS A 53 -1.64 -16.82 6.41
CA LYS A 53 -2.14 -17.05 7.78
C LYS A 53 -3.43 -17.84 7.78
N GLU A 54 -4.38 -17.49 6.92
CA GLU A 54 -5.65 -18.21 6.78
C GLU A 54 -5.43 -19.65 6.30
N ALA A 55 -4.54 -19.86 5.31
CA ALA A 55 -4.19 -21.20 4.84
C ALA A 55 -3.52 -22.06 5.93
N LEU A 56 -2.66 -21.46 6.75
CA LEU A 56 -2.04 -22.14 7.90
C LEU A 56 -3.07 -22.47 8.99
N ALA A 57 -3.96 -21.54 9.31
CA ALA A 57 -5.07 -21.77 10.25
C ALA A 57 -5.98 -22.91 9.78
N ILE A 58 -6.29 -22.97 8.48
CA ILE A 58 -7.06 -24.06 7.89
C ILE A 58 -6.33 -25.40 7.99
N LYS A 59 -5.02 -25.44 7.71
CA LYS A 59 -4.20 -26.66 7.85
C LYS A 59 -4.18 -27.15 9.30
N LEU A 60 -4.00 -26.25 10.25
CA LEU A 60 -4.01 -26.56 11.68
C LEU A 60 -5.39 -27.09 12.10
N ALA A 61 -6.46 -26.44 11.68
CA ALA A 61 -7.83 -26.90 11.95
C ALA A 61 -8.09 -28.31 11.42
N LYS A 62 -7.64 -28.63 10.20
CA LYS A 62 -7.75 -29.99 9.63
C LYS A 62 -6.98 -31.03 10.44
N GLN A 63 -5.76 -30.69 10.90
CA GLN A 63 -4.98 -31.59 11.74
C GLN A 63 -5.67 -31.83 13.07
N MET A 64 -6.09 -30.77 13.78
CA MET A 64 -6.80 -30.88 15.06
C MET A 64 -8.09 -31.69 14.93
N LYS A 65 -8.87 -31.48 13.86
CA LYS A 65 -10.07 -32.28 13.56
C LYS A 65 -9.74 -33.76 13.34
N LYS A 66 -8.64 -34.06 12.63
CA LYS A 66 -8.15 -35.43 12.44
C LYS A 66 -7.75 -36.11 13.76
N PHE A 67 -7.21 -35.34 14.72
CA PHE A 67 -6.83 -35.84 16.04
C PHE A 67 -8.00 -35.84 17.05
N GLY A 68 -9.22 -35.51 16.62
CA GLY A 68 -10.42 -35.59 17.45
C GLY A 68 -10.69 -34.38 18.34
N ALA A 69 -10.04 -33.24 18.09
CA ALA A 69 -10.36 -32.00 18.79
C ALA A 69 -11.79 -31.52 18.47
N SER A 70 -12.43 -30.92 19.47
CA SER A 70 -13.78 -30.36 19.31
C SER A 70 -13.76 -29.10 18.42
N THR A 71 -14.90 -28.78 17.82
CA THR A 71 -15.01 -27.57 16.98
C THR A 71 -14.71 -26.28 17.75
N ASP A 72 -15.00 -26.27 19.06
CA ASP A 72 -14.80 -25.12 19.93
C ASP A 72 -13.31 -24.92 20.27
N GLU A 73 -12.59 -26.01 20.52
CA GLU A 73 -11.13 -25.97 20.72
C GLU A 73 -10.41 -25.53 19.45
N ILE A 74 -10.84 -26.02 18.29
CA ILE A 74 -10.27 -25.62 17.00
C ILE A 74 -10.54 -24.13 16.75
N ALA A 75 -11.74 -23.63 17.06
CA ALA A 75 -12.07 -22.21 16.90
C ALA A 75 -11.21 -21.33 17.81
N LYS A 76 -10.96 -21.78 19.05
CA LYS A 76 -10.13 -21.07 20.03
C LYS A 76 -8.67 -20.96 19.59
N GLU A 77 -8.10 -22.03 19.03
CA GLU A 77 -6.69 -22.06 18.63
C GLU A 77 -6.43 -21.47 17.23
N THR A 78 -7.37 -21.61 16.30
CA THR A 78 -7.18 -21.17 14.90
C THR A 78 -7.82 -19.82 14.59
N GLY A 79 -8.70 -19.32 15.47
CA GLY A 79 -9.48 -18.10 15.24
C GLY A 79 -10.51 -18.22 14.13
N LEU A 80 -10.70 -19.41 13.55
CA LEU A 80 -11.68 -19.66 12.49
C LEU A 80 -13.09 -19.73 13.05
N SER A 81 -14.07 -19.32 12.25
CA SER A 81 -15.47 -19.44 12.65
C SER A 81 -15.89 -20.91 12.76
N LEU A 82 -16.82 -21.20 13.68
CA LEU A 82 -17.37 -22.55 13.84
C LEU A 82 -17.97 -23.10 12.54
N LYS A 83 -18.61 -22.23 11.73
CA LYS A 83 -19.15 -22.60 10.41
C LYS A 83 -18.06 -23.02 9.43
N THR A 84 -16.90 -22.35 9.47
CA THR A 84 -15.75 -22.71 8.63
C THR A 84 -15.21 -24.07 9.04
N ILE A 85 -15.03 -24.31 10.35
CA ILE A 85 -14.48 -25.57 10.88
C ILE A 85 -15.41 -26.77 10.63
N GLN A 86 -16.73 -26.57 10.71
CA GLN A 86 -17.70 -27.62 10.36
C GLN A 86 -17.62 -28.05 8.90
N LYS A 87 -17.27 -27.14 7.98
CA LYS A 87 -17.11 -27.40 6.55
C LYS A 87 -15.74 -27.98 6.16
N LEU A 88 -14.74 -27.93 7.04
CA LEU A 88 -13.38 -28.46 6.81
C LEU A 88 -13.32 -29.99 6.86
#